data_AF-F9UQP6-F1
#
_entry.id   AF-F9UQP6-F1
#
_cell.length_a   1.000
_cell.length_b   1.000
_cell.length_c   1.000
_cell.angle_alpha   90.00
_cell.angle_beta   90.00
_cell.angle_gamma   90.00
#
_symmetry.space_group_name_H-M   'P 1'
#
loop_
_entity.id
_entity.type
_entity.pdbx_description
1 polymer ?
#
loop_
_entity_poly.entity_id
_entity_poly.type
_entity_poly.pdbx_seq_one_letter_code
_entity_poly.pdbx_strand_id
1 'polypeptide(L)'
;MRILGEKVRQFRKRKGMSQKELADGICTQATISLIEKKSKIPSMKIMMKICNRLGIRLSEVIIENDDQLYRTFKKIDTLIRHTQLEEAQDVFQHIRPKQLRSNTDKKQYYYYEGYLQLVLNDNADEAIFNFGMLLNQFVKSSHDMFAILATLGTGLAYERKQAYDKAEIFVKQAVATLHTMDAQAMPMGDDDYLQNEILIYASAAQLYAKINFPEEALELIDLALKKAQESQSLYLLDRLYAQKAANEVVLNNVQSAHDHYYVAYALSLVTHNSSLTEKITKEMAEYHIAPLQVANDA
;
A
#
# COMPACT_ATOMS: atom_id res chain seq x y z
N MET A 1 -3.08 4.16 -19.68
CA MET A 1 -2.94 2.70 -19.86
C MET A 1 -3.51 2.29 -21.20
N ARG A 2 -2.84 1.37 -21.88
CA ARG A 2 -3.28 0.72 -23.12
C ARG A 2 -3.13 -0.78 -22.92
N ILE A 3 -4.17 -1.52 -23.25
CA ILE A 3 -4.06 -2.97 -23.38
C ILE A 3 -3.42 -3.32 -24.72
N LEU A 4 -2.55 -4.33 -24.72
CA LEU A 4 -2.04 -5.00 -25.89
C LEU A 4 -2.99 -6.13 -26.26
N GLY A 5 -4.06 -5.81 -26.99
CA GLY A 5 -5.04 -6.79 -27.44
C GLY A 5 -4.40 -7.99 -28.15
N GLU A 6 -3.37 -7.74 -28.97
CA GLU A 6 -2.62 -8.79 -29.64
C GLU A 6 -1.85 -9.72 -28.68
N LYS A 7 -1.30 -9.22 -27.56
CA LYS A 7 -0.68 -10.11 -26.58
C LYS A 7 -1.70 -10.99 -25.87
N VAL A 8 -2.87 -10.46 -25.51
CA VAL A 8 -3.97 -11.26 -24.94
C VAL A 8 -4.34 -12.40 -25.91
N ARG A 9 -4.46 -12.08 -27.20
CA ARG A 9 -4.73 -13.06 -28.26
C ARG A 9 -3.64 -14.12 -28.35
N GLN A 10 -2.37 -13.72 -28.28
CA GLN A 10 -1.22 -14.63 -28.30
C GLN A 10 -1.26 -15.59 -27.11
N PHE A 11 -1.44 -15.10 -25.88
CA PHE A 11 -1.54 -15.94 -24.69
C PHE A 11 -2.73 -16.91 -24.75
N ARG A 12 -3.90 -16.43 -25.17
CA ARG A 12 -5.08 -17.30 -25.37
C ARG A 12 -4.79 -18.43 -26.35
N LYS A 13 -4.19 -18.10 -27.51
CA LYS A 13 -3.84 -19.11 -28.53
C LYS A 13 -2.77 -20.09 -28.04
N ARG A 14 -1.78 -19.64 -27.27
CA ARG A 14 -0.77 -20.52 -26.65
C ARG A 14 -1.40 -21.53 -25.69
N LYS A 15 -2.50 -21.17 -25.02
CA LYS A 15 -3.32 -22.08 -24.20
C LYS A 15 -4.35 -22.90 -25.00
N GLY A 16 -4.42 -22.77 -26.33
CA GLY A 16 -5.37 -23.52 -27.16
C GLY A 16 -6.85 -23.13 -26.99
N MET A 17 -7.15 -22.02 -26.30
CA MET A 17 -8.52 -21.62 -25.99
C MET A 17 -9.17 -20.85 -27.14
N SER A 18 -10.47 -21.04 -27.36
CA SER A 18 -11.34 -20.16 -28.15
C SER A 18 -11.70 -18.88 -27.36
N GLN A 19 -12.17 -17.83 -28.06
CA GLN A 19 -12.64 -16.62 -27.38
C GLN A 19 -13.87 -16.88 -26.49
N LYS A 20 -14.70 -17.88 -26.84
CA LYS A 20 -15.86 -18.28 -26.04
C LYS A 20 -15.43 -18.93 -24.73
N GLU A 21 -14.47 -19.84 -24.78
CA GLU A 21 -13.91 -20.49 -23.58
C GLU A 21 -13.19 -19.50 -22.66
N LEU A 22 -12.45 -18.54 -23.23
CA LEU A 22 -11.84 -17.49 -22.43
C LEU A 22 -12.91 -16.62 -21.73
N ALA A 23 -14.00 -16.30 -22.43
CA ALA A 23 -15.08 -15.47 -21.93
C ALA A 23 -15.96 -16.15 -20.86
N ASP A 24 -16.01 -17.48 -20.83
CA ASP A 24 -17.00 -18.25 -20.09
C ASP A 24 -17.04 -17.93 -18.57
N GLY A 25 -18.20 -17.55 -18.03
CA GLY A 25 -18.33 -17.12 -16.63
C GLY A 25 -17.57 -15.82 -16.26
N ILE A 26 -17.00 -15.09 -17.23
CA ILE A 26 -16.29 -13.82 -17.03
C ILE A 26 -17.00 -12.67 -17.74
N CYS A 27 -17.20 -12.80 -19.06
CA CYS A 27 -17.80 -11.76 -19.92
C CYS A 27 -18.37 -12.38 -21.20
N THR A 28 -18.73 -11.55 -22.19
CA THR A 28 -19.20 -12.05 -23.48
C THR A 28 -18.03 -12.33 -24.42
N GLN A 29 -18.18 -13.30 -25.34
CA GLN A 29 -17.19 -13.55 -26.40
C GLN A 29 -16.92 -12.28 -27.25
N ALA A 30 -17.95 -11.44 -27.46
CA ALA A 30 -17.80 -10.14 -28.11
C ALA A 30 -16.87 -9.19 -27.34
N THR A 31 -16.89 -9.23 -26.00
CA THR A 31 -15.97 -8.45 -25.17
C THR A 31 -14.53 -8.91 -25.38
N ILE A 32 -14.25 -10.22 -25.38
CA ILE A 32 -12.91 -10.76 -25.70
C ILE A 32 -12.47 -10.32 -27.11
N SER A 33 -13.37 -10.36 -28.09
CA SER A 33 -13.08 -9.89 -29.45
C SER A 33 -12.72 -8.39 -29.49
N LEU A 34 -13.43 -7.55 -28.74
CA LEU A 34 -13.13 -6.11 -28.62
C LEU A 34 -11.79 -5.84 -27.93
N ILE A 35 -11.47 -6.62 -26.89
CA ILE A 35 -10.19 -6.59 -26.19
C ILE A 35 -9.06 -6.92 -27.18
N GLU A 36 -9.16 -8.06 -27.87
CA GLU A 36 -8.12 -8.54 -28.79
C GLU A 36 -7.93 -7.64 -30.01
N LYS A 37 -9.02 -7.16 -30.63
CA LYS A 37 -8.97 -6.41 -31.89
C LYS A 37 -8.86 -4.90 -31.72
N LYS A 38 -9.62 -4.32 -30.80
CA LYS A 38 -9.72 -2.86 -30.65
C LYS A 38 -8.90 -2.34 -29.47
N SER A 39 -8.18 -3.22 -28.76
CA SER A 39 -7.46 -2.86 -27.54
C SER A 39 -8.37 -2.09 -26.57
N LYS A 40 -9.65 -2.49 -26.48
CA LYS A 40 -10.60 -1.88 -25.55
C LYS A 40 -10.36 -2.44 -24.16
N ILE A 41 -10.02 -1.57 -23.21
CA ILE A 41 -9.82 -1.97 -21.81
C ILE A 41 -11.19 -2.24 -21.18
N PRO A 42 -11.45 -3.45 -20.66
CA PRO A 42 -12.67 -3.76 -19.90
C PRO A 42 -12.54 -3.20 -18.46
N SER A 43 -13.51 -3.47 -17.58
CA SER A 43 -13.32 -3.17 -16.16
C SER A 43 -12.14 -3.97 -15.59
N MET A 44 -11.44 -3.43 -14.59
CA MET A 44 -10.31 -4.11 -13.94
C MET A 44 -10.70 -5.49 -13.39
N LYS A 45 -11.92 -5.63 -12.86
CA LYS A 45 -12.48 -6.93 -12.42
C LYS A 45 -12.52 -7.97 -13.54
N ILE A 46 -12.98 -7.58 -14.73
CA ILE A 46 -13.00 -8.48 -15.90
C ILE A 46 -11.57 -8.78 -16.35
N MET A 47 -10.72 -7.76 -16.35
CA MET A 47 -9.33 -7.86 -16.79
C MET A 47 -8.52 -8.84 -15.93
N MET A 48 -8.62 -8.73 -14.60
CA MET A 48 -7.97 -9.63 -13.66
C MET A 48 -8.45 -11.08 -13.85
N LYS A 49 -9.77 -11.29 -14.00
CA LYS A 49 -10.31 -12.64 -14.29
C LYS A 49 -9.76 -13.24 -15.58
N ILE A 50 -9.61 -12.42 -16.64
CA ILE A 50 -9.00 -12.85 -17.90
C ILE A 50 -7.53 -13.21 -17.69
N CYS A 51 -6.75 -12.35 -17.01
CA CYS A 51 -5.34 -12.58 -16.73
C CYS A 51 -5.12 -13.87 -15.93
N ASN A 52 -5.93 -14.09 -14.89
CA ASN A 52 -5.88 -15.30 -14.06
C ASN A 52 -6.17 -16.56 -14.90
N ARG A 53 -7.18 -16.53 -15.77
CA ARG A 53 -7.47 -17.68 -16.66
C ARG A 53 -6.34 -17.92 -17.66
N LEU A 54 -5.74 -16.86 -18.18
CA LEU A 54 -4.57 -16.95 -19.05
C LEU A 54 -3.28 -17.29 -18.31
N GLY A 55 -3.26 -17.23 -16.97
CA GLY A 55 -2.07 -17.49 -16.16
C GLY A 55 -0.96 -16.47 -16.41
N ILE A 56 -1.32 -15.20 -16.61
CA ILE A 56 -0.40 -14.10 -16.90
C ILE A 56 -0.62 -12.97 -15.90
N ARG A 57 0.41 -12.14 -15.69
CA ARG A 57 0.31 -10.91 -14.92
C ARG A 57 -0.33 -9.82 -15.76
N LEU A 58 -1.02 -8.89 -15.09
CA LEU A 58 -1.66 -7.74 -15.76
C LEU A 58 -0.64 -6.89 -16.54
N SER A 59 0.56 -6.71 -15.96
CA SER A 59 1.69 -5.98 -16.56
C SER A 59 2.21 -6.59 -17.87
N GLU A 60 1.90 -7.86 -18.16
CA GLU A 60 2.31 -8.48 -19.41
C GLU A 60 1.48 -8.00 -20.60
N VAL A 61 0.22 -7.62 -20.37
CA VAL A 61 -0.77 -7.27 -21.40
C VAL A 61 -1.27 -5.84 -21.32
N ILE A 62 -1.04 -5.12 -20.23
CA ILE A 62 -1.23 -3.68 -20.16
C ILE A 62 0.14 -3.02 -20.22
N ILE A 63 0.33 -2.13 -21.18
CA ILE A 63 1.41 -1.14 -21.08
C ILE A 63 0.77 0.15 -20.58
N GLU A 64 1.42 0.86 -19.66
CA GLU A 64 1.14 2.28 -19.60
C GLU A 64 1.47 2.91 -20.95
N ASN A 65 0.64 3.85 -21.40
CA ASN A 65 1.15 4.73 -22.45
C ASN A 65 2.44 5.34 -21.91
N ASP A 66 3.40 5.63 -22.79
CA ASP A 66 4.64 6.35 -22.48
C ASP A 66 4.31 7.77 -21.99
N ASP A 67 3.67 7.83 -20.83
CA ASP A 67 3.14 9.01 -20.19
C ASP A 67 4.16 9.37 -19.14
N GLN A 68 4.96 10.37 -19.48
CA GLN A 68 5.99 10.91 -18.60
C GLN A 68 5.43 11.17 -17.19
N LEU A 69 4.19 11.63 -17.09
CA LEU A 69 3.54 11.90 -15.81
C LEU A 69 3.35 10.63 -14.96
N TYR A 70 2.97 9.51 -15.59
CA TYR A 70 2.83 8.24 -14.90
C TYR A 70 4.18 7.76 -14.34
N ARG A 71 5.26 7.84 -15.13
CA ARG A 71 6.61 7.50 -14.67
C ARG A 71 7.06 8.40 -13.53
N THR A 72 6.72 9.69 -13.59
CA THR A 72 7.00 10.64 -12.51
C THR A 72 6.28 10.22 -11.22
N PHE A 73 4.98 9.88 -11.28
CA PHE A 73 4.27 9.39 -10.09
C PHE A 73 4.83 8.08 -9.56
N LYS A 74 5.22 7.14 -10.43
CA LYS A 74 5.88 5.90 -10.01
C LYS A 74 7.22 6.15 -9.32
N LYS A 75 7.99 7.12 -9.81
CA LYS A 75 9.24 7.55 -9.15
C LYS A 75 8.96 8.14 -7.77
N ILE A 76 7.96 9.02 -7.65
CA ILE A 76 7.54 9.60 -6.36
C ILE A 76 7.13 8.51 -5.38
N ASP A 77 6.30 7.55 -5.83
CA ASP A 77 5.86 6.41 -5.02
C ASP A 77 7.04 5.61 -4.48
N THR A 78 8.01 5.29 -5.35
CA THR A 78 9.22 4.54 -4.98
C THR A 78 10.04 5.30 -3.94
N LEU A 79 10.28 6.60 -4.16
CA LEU A 79 11.02 7.44 -3.21
C LEU A 79 10.33 7.51 -1.85
N ILE A 80 9.01 7.67 -1.81
CA ILE A 80 8.23 7.67 -0.56
C ILE A 80 8.35 6.32 0.16
N ARG A 81 8.23 5.19 -0.54
CA ARG A 81 8.38 3.86 0.06
C ARG A 81 9.77 3.63 0.67
N HIS A 82 10.80 4.22 0.07
CA HIS A 82 12.17 4.22 0.58
C HIS A 82 12.47 5.36 1.56
N THR A 83 11.45 6.09 2.02
CA THR A 83 11.57 7.22 2.95
C THR A 83 12.50 8.34 2.49
N GLN A 84 12.66 8.48 1.16
CA GLN A 84 13.43 9.52 0.50
C GLN A 84 12.52 10.73 0.19
N LEU A 85 12.09 11.43 1.24
CA LEU A 85 10.98 12.38 1.17
C LEU A 85 11.37 13.70 0.47
N GLU A 86 12.57 14.20 0.70
CA GLU A 86 13.10 15.42 0.07
C GLU A 86 13.23 15.23 -1.45
N GLU A 87 13.76 14.08 -1.86
CA GLU A 87 13.88 13.72 -3.27
C GLU A 87 12.51 13.51 -3.93
N ALA A 88 11.55 12.94 -3.18
CA ALA A 88 10.18 12.83 -3.63
C ALA A 88 9.54 14.22 -3.84
N GLN A 89 9.75 15.15 -2.91
CA GLN A 89 9.31 16.55 -3.02
C GLN A 89 9.94 17.26 -4.22
N ASP A 90 11.23 17.04 -4.46
CA ASP A 90 11.95 17.60 -5.60
C ASP A 90 11.40 17.11 -6.93
N VAL A 91 11.04 15.83 -7.02
CA VAL A 91 10.38 15.31 -8.23
C VAL A 91 8.95 15.86 -8.33
N PHE A 92 8.21 15.92 -7.22
CA PHE A 92 6.82 16.34 -7.18
C PHE A 92 6.62 17.79 -7.66
N GLN A 93 7.47 18.73 -7.23
CA GLN A 93 7.35 20.16 -7.59
C GLN A 93 7.42 20.46 -9.10
N HIS A 94 7.90 19.52 -9.91
CA HIS A 94 7.94 19.63 -11.37
C HIS A 94 6.60 19.28 -12.04
N ILE A 95 5.68 18.64 -11.32
CA ILE A 95 4.34 18.34 -11.82
C ILE A 95 3.50 19.61 -11.79
N ARG A 96 2.93 19.99 -12.93
CA ARG A 96 2.04 21.16 -13.02
C ARG A 96 0.59 20.71 -13.12
N PRO A 97 -0.37 21.35 -12.41
CA PRO A 97 -1.79 20.96 -12.47
C PRO A 97 -2.37 20.87 -13.91
N LYS A 98 -1.87 21.69 -14.84
CA LYS A 98 -2.24 21.65 -16.27
C LYS A 98 -1.87 20.35 -17.00
N GLN A 99 -0.95 19.56 -16.44
CA GLN A 99 -0.53 18.26 -17.00
C GLN A 99 -1.46 17.13 -16.58
N LEU A 100 -2.31 17.32 -15.56
CA LEU A 100 -3.23 16.31 -15.04
C LEU A 100 -4.40 16.13 -16.02
N ARG A 101 -4.44 14.99 -16.71
CA ARG A 101 -5.40 14.71 -17.78
C ARG A 101 -6.57 13.87 -17.30
N SER A 102 -6.30 12.92 -16.40
CA SER A 102 -7.27 11.94 -15.93
C SER A 102 -7.66 12.19 -14.46
N ASN A 103 -8.78 11.61 -14.03
CA ASN A 103 -9.12 11.60 -12.60
C ASN A 103 -8.11 10.79 -11.78
N THR A 104 -7.43 9.80 -12.38
CA THR A 104 -6.36 9.06 -11.71
C THR A 104 -5.17 9.96 -11.43
N ASP A 105 -4.74 10.76 -12.41
CA ASP A 105 -3.62 11.71 -12.25
C ASP A 105 -3.92 12.71 -11.13
N LYS A 106 -5.16 13.21 -11.08
CA LYS A 106 -5.60 14.13 -10.03
C LYS A 106 -5.58 13.47 -8.66
N LYS A 107 -6.10 12.24 -8.52
CA LYS A 107 -6.02 11.49 -7.26
C LYS A 107 -4.58 11.28 -6.82
N GLN A 108 -3.68 10.87 -7.71
CA GLN A 108 -2.26 10.73 -7.40
C GLN A 108 -1.64 12.05 -6.95
N TYR A 109 -1.89 13.13 -7.71
CA TYR A 109 -1.38 14.46 -7.40
C TYR A 109 -1.78 14.91 -5.98
N TYR A 110 -3.08 14.92 -5.69
CA TYR A 110 -3.59 15.37 -4.40
C TYR A 110 -3.20 14.44 -3.25
N TYR A 111 -3.05 13.14 -3.50
CA TYR A 111 -2.55 12.22 -2.49
C TYR A 111 -1.09 12.52 -2.12
N TYR A 112 -0.20 12.61 -3.12
CA TYR A 112 1.22 12.85 -2.85
C TYR A 112 1.48 14.25 -2.30
N GLU A 113 0.76 15.28 -2.74
CA GLU A 113 0.81 16.60 -2.11
C GLU A 113 0.42 16.51 -0.63
N GLY A 114 -0.74 15.92 -0.33
CA GLY A 114 -1.19 15.79 1.06
C GLY A 114 -0.24 14.96 1.92
N TYR A 115 0.33 13.89 1.38
CA TYR A 115 1.29 13.05 2.08
C TYR A 115 2.60 13.79 2.38
N LEU A 116 3.18 14.50 1.40
CA LEU A 116 4.41 15.27 1.60
C LEU A 116 4.18 16.42 2.59
N GLN A 117 3.05 17.11 2.50
CA GLN A 117 2.68 18.14 3.48
C GLN A 117 2.61 17.58 4.89
N LEU A 118 2.00 16.40 5.06
CA LEU A 118 1.88 15.76 6.37
C LEU A 118 3.22 15.26 6.93
N VAL A 119 3.99 14.53 6.12
CA VAL A 119 5.12 13.73 6.61
C VAL A 119 6.43 14.51 6.56
N LEU A 120 6.65 15.32 5.51
CA LEU A 120 7.87 16.11 5.35
C LEU A 120 7.73 17.51 5.96
N ASN A 121 6.63 18.20 5.68
CA ASN A 121 6.47 19.62 6.06
C ASN A 121 5.75 19.82 7.41
N ASP A 122 5.30 18.73 8.05
CA ASP A 122 4.49 18.74 9.28
C ASP A 122 3.26 19.68 9.22
N ASN A 123 2.71 19.86 8.02
CA ASN A 123 1.58 20.74 7.74
C ASN A 123 0.28 19.94 7.62
N ALA A 124 -0.30 19.62 8.78
CA ALA A 124 -1.53 18.83 8.87
C ALA A 124 -2.74 19.50 8.20
N ASP A 125 -2.83 20.84 8.22
CA ASP A 125 -3.95 21.57 7.62
C ASP A 125 -3.93 21.45 6.08
N GLU A 126 -2.77 21.65 5.46
CA GLU A 126 -2.62 21.48 4.01
C GLU A 126 -2.80 20.01 3.60
N ALA A 127 -2.35 19.07 4.43
CA ALA A 127 -2.60 17.65 4.21
C ALA A 127 -4.11 17.32 4.17
N ILE A 128 -4.87 17.79 5.18
CA ILE A 128 -6.33 17.60 5.25
C ILE A 128 -7.02 18.23 4.03
N PHE A 129 -6.59 19.43 3.61
CA PHE A 129 -7.13 20.08 2.41
C PHE A 129 -6.94 19.21 1.17
N ASN A 130 -5.72 18.72 0.91
CA ASN A 130 -5.42 17.94 -0.29
C ASN A 130 -6.09 16.56 -0.28
N PHE A 131 -6.12 15.87 0.87
CA PHE A 131 -6.89 14.63 1.01
C PHE A 131 -8.40 14.87 0.82
N GLY A 132 -8.94 15.96 1.37
CA GLY A 132 -10.33 16.35 1.16
C GLY A 132 -10.65 16.66 -0.31
N MET A 133 -9.73 17.32 -1.02
CA MET A 133 -9.86 17.56 -2.46
C MET A 133 -9.91 16.24 -3.23
N LEU A 134 -9.03 15.29 -2.89
CA LEU A 134 -9.02 13.96 -3.48
C LEU A 134 -10.37 13.25 -3.30
N LEU A 135 -10.81 13.14 -2.04
CA LEU A 135 -11.99 12.38 -1.63
C LEU A 135 -13.27 12.96 -2.23
N ASN A 136 -13.44 14.28 -2.22
CA ASN A 136 -14.70 14.91 -2.58
C ASN A 136 -14.85 15.18 -4.08
N GLN A 137 -13.76 15.39 -4.83
CA GLN A 137 -13.84 15.82 -6.23
C GLN A 137 -13.59 14.67 -7.23
N PHE A 138 -12.79 13.66 -6.86
CA PHE A 138 -12.25 12.72 -7.85
C PHE A 138 -12.61 11.25 -7.58
N VAL A 139 -12.98 10.89 -6.34
CA VAL A 139 -13.45 9.55 -6.01
C VAL A 139 -14.89 9.37 -6.46
N LYS A 140 -15.14 8.32 -7.24
CA LYS A 140 -16.47 7.98 -7.78
C LYS A 140 -16.96 6.58 -7.41
N SER A 141 -16.10 5.78 -6.79
CA SER A 141 -16.39 4.39 -6.42
C SER A 141 -15.87 4.10 -5.02
N SER A 142 -16.57 3.23 -4.29
CA SER A 142 -16.21 2.80 -2.95
C SER A 142 -14.94 1.92 -2.88
N HIS A 143 -14.43 1.44 -4.02
CA HIS A 143 -13.27 0.55 -4.11
C HIS A 143 -12.10 1.25 -4.82
N ASP A 144 -11.55 2.29 -4.19
CA ASP A 144 -10.49 3.13 -4.74
C ASP A 144 -9.32 3.21 -3.74
N MET A 145 -8.16 2.69 -4.13
CA MET A 145 -6.98 2.61 -3.25
C MET A 145 -6.56 3.99 -2.74
N PHE A 146 -6.60 5.03 -3.59
CA PHE A 146 -6.26 6.39 -3.18
C PHE A 146 -7.29 6.99 -2.23
N ALA A 147 -8.55 6.54 -2.27
CA ALA A 147 -9.55 6.97 -1.30
C ALA A 147 -9.24 6.41 0.09
N ILE A 148 -8.83 5.13 0.17
CA ILE A 148 -8.44 4.50 1.45
C ILE A 148 -7.21 5.21 2.01
N LEU A 149 -6.16 5.39 1.19
CA LEU A 149 -4.93 6.06 1.60
C LEU A 149 -5.16 7.51 2.03
N ALA A 150 -6.01 8.27 1.33
CA ALA A 150 -6.34 9.65 1.71
C ALA A 150 -7.21 9.73 2.97
N THR A 151 -8.11 8.76 3.17
CA THR A 151 -8.92 8.64 4.40
C THR A 151 -7.99 8.39 5.60
N LEU A 152 -7.06 7.43 5.47
CA LEU A 152 -6.07 7.17 6.52
C LEU A 152 -5.13 8.37 6.74
N GLY A 153 -4.66 9.01 5.66
CA GLY A 153 -3.86 10.23 5.72
C GLY A 153 -4.57 11.37 6.46
N THR A 154 -5.88 11.49 6.29
CA THR A 154 -6.71 12.45 7.04
C THR A 154 -6.73 12.11 8.53
N GLY A 155 -6.84 10.82 8.88
CA GLY A 155 -6.74 10.36 10.27
C GLY A 155 -5.38 10.68 10.89
N LEU A 156 -4.28 10.41 10.19
CA LEU A 156 -2.93 10.74 10.62
C LEU A 156 -2.75 12.26 10.79
N ALA A 157 -3.32 13.07 9.91
CA ALA A 157 -3.29 14.53 10.05
C ALA A 157 -4.07 15.02 11.29
N TYR A 158 -5.23 14.42 11.60
CA TYR A 158 -5.95 14.73 12.85
C TYR A 158 -5.19 14.26 14.09
N GLU A 159 -4.46 13.15 14.03
CA GLU A 159 -3.56 12.72 15.10
C GLU A 159 -2.46 13.75 15.35
N ARG A 160 -1.82 14.29 14.30
CA ARG A 160 -0.84 15.39 14.44
C ARG A 160 -1.43 16.62 15.12
N LYS A 161 -2.71 16.89 14.89
CA LYS A 161 -3.46 17.97 15.54
C LYS A 161 -4.01 17.62 16.92
N GLN A 162 -3.65 16.46 17.47
CA GLN A 162 -4.12 15.92 18.75
C GLN A 162 -5.65 15.76 18.85
N ALA A 163 -6.33 15.69 17.70
CA ALA A 163 -7.77 15.48 17.63
C ALA A 163 -8.07 13.97 17.51
N TYR A 164 -7.75 13.22 18.57
CA TYR A 164 -7.73 11.76 18.55
C TYR A 164 -9.09 11.13 18.24
N ASP A 165 -10.19 11.70 18.74
CA ASP A 165 -11.55 11.23 18.41
C ASP A 165 -11.82 11.26 16.89
N LYS A 166 -11.30 12.29 16.20
CA LYS A 166 -11.41 12.39 14.74
C LYS A 166 -10.47 11.43 14.05
N ALA A 167 -9.23 11.32 14.53
CA ALA A 167 -8.25 10.39 13.98
C ALA A 167 -8.80 8.95 13.98
N GLU A 168 -9.42 8.54 15.09
CA GLU A 168 -10.03 7.23 15.27
C GLU A 168 -11.15 6.94 14.24
N ILE A 169 -12.03 7.92 13.98
CA ILE A 169 -13.10 7.78 12.98
C ILE A 169 -12.51 7.49 11.59
N PHE A 170 -11.50 8.24 11.18
CA PHE A 170 -10.90 8.10 9.85
C PHE A 170 -10.10 6.80 9.70
N VAL A 171 -9.35 6.37 10.71
CA VAL A 171 -8.64 5.08 10.65
C VAL A 171 -9.64 3.91 10.59
N LYS A 172 -10.71 3.95 11.39
CA LYS A 172 -11.79 2.93 11.34
C LYS A 172 -12.41 2.85 9.95
N GLN A 173 -12.71 4.00 9.36
CA GLN A 173 -13.28 4.06 8.01
C GLN A 173 -12.32 3.51 6.95
N ALA A 174 -11.03 3.85 7.01
CA ALA A 174 -10.02 3.36 6.07
C ALA A 174 -9.88 1.83 6.14
N VAL A 175 -9.74 1.28 7.34
CA VAL A 175 -9.60 -0.17 7.59
C VAL A 175 -10.85 -0.93 7.15
N ALA A 176 -12.04 -0.45 7.52
CA ALA A 176 -13.30 -1.07 7.09
C ALA A 176 -13.44 -1.08 5.56
N THR A 177 -13.08 0.02 4.89
CA THR A 177 -13.13 0.11 3.43
C THR A 177 -12.14 -0.88 2.79
N LEU A 178 -10.93 -1.01 3.33
CA LEU A 178 -9.94 -1.98 2.84
C LEU A 178 -10.46 -3.41 2.95
N HIS A 179 -11.02 -3.82 4.09
CA HIS A 179 -11.58 -5.15 4.26
C HIS A 179 -12.70 -5.47 3.26
N THR A 180 -13.57 -4.50 2.97
CA THR A 180 -14.62 -4.69 1.94
C THR A 180 -14.05 -4.85 0.54
N MET A 181 -12.96 -4.15 0.23
CA MET A 181 -12.27 -4.23 -1.06
C MET A 181 -11.57 -5.58 -1.23
N ASP A 182 -10.91 -6.04 -0.18
CA ASP A 182 -10.21 -7.32 -0.13
C ASP A 182 -11.14 -8.52 -0.29
N ALA A 183 -12.28 -8.54 0.39
CA ALA A 183 -13.28 -9.59 0.26
C ALA A 183 -13.83 -9.73 -1.18
N GLN A 184 -13.70 -8.66 -1.98
CA GLN A 184 -14.15 -8.61 -3.38
C GLN A 184 -13.01 -8.76 -4.39
N ALA A 185 -11.75 -8.71 -3.95
CA ALA A 185 -10.58 -8.90 -4.77
C ALA A 185 -10.36 -10.41 -5.04
N MET A 186 -10.03 -10.77 -6.28
CA MET A 186 -9.52 -12.12 -6.56
C MET A 186 -8.01 -12.16 -6.30
N PRO A 187 -7.45 -13.30 -5.87
CA PRO A 187 -6.04 -13.38 -5.50
C PRO A 187 -5.10 -13.07 -6.68
N MET A 188 -4.24 -12.08 -6.40
CA MET A 188 -2.81 -11.94 -6.71
C MET A 188 -2.28 -11.73 -8.14
N GLY A 189 -1.31 -10.79 -8.20
CA GLY A 189 -0.44 -10.49 -9.34
C GLY A 189 0.04 -9.04 -9.42
N ASP A 190 -0.43 -8.15 -8.54
CA ASP A 190 -0.07 -6.72 -8.52
C ASP A 190 0.69 -6.38 -7.23
N ASP A 191 2.02 -6.30 -7.32
CA ASP A 191 2.91 -6.02 -6.19
C ASP A 191 2.57 -4.66 -5.54
N ASP A 192 2.05 -3.70 -6.32
CA ASP A 192 1.65 -2.39 -5.80
C ASP A 192 0.43 -2.49 -4.89
N TYR A 193 -0.54 -3.35 -5.22
CA TYR A 193 -1.74 -3.55 -4.40
C TYR A 193 -1.35 -4.12 -3.03
N LEU A 194 -0.55 -5.20 -3.04
CA LEU A 194 -0.08 -5.85 -1.81
C LEU A 194 0.72 -4.88 -0.93
N GLN A 195 1.65 -4.13 -1.52
CA GLN A 195 2.45 -3.17 -0.76
C GLN A 195 1.58 -2.03 -0.18
N ASN A 196 0.56 -1.58 -0.90
CA ASN A 196 -0.38 -0.60 -0.36
C ASN A 196 -1.21 -1.17 0.78
N GLU A 197 -1.67 -2.42 0.69
CA GLU A 197 -2.41 -3.10 1.75
C GLU A 197 -1.58 -3.18 3.04
N ILE A 198 -0.33 -3.68 2.93
CA ILE A 198 0.61 -3.76 4.06
C ILE A 198 0.89 -2.38 4.64
N LEU A 199 1.10 -1.37 3.80
CA LEU A 199 1.34 0.01 4.25
C LEU A 199 0.13 0.58 5.00
N ILE A 200 -1.09 0.35 4.51
CA ILE A 200 -2.33 0.82 5.16
C ILE A 200 -2.46 0.21 6.55
N TYR A 201 -2.29 -1.11 6.69
CA TYR A 201 -2.34 -1.75 8.01
C TYR A 201 -1.24 -1.24 8.93
N ALA A 202 0.00 -1.11 8.46
CA ALA A 202 1.12 -0.60 9.26
C ALA A 202 0.88 0.84 9.75
N SER A 203 0.37 1.72 8.87
CA SER A 203 0.06 3.11 9.23
C SER A 203 -1.16 3.23 10.14
N ALA A 204 -2.19 2.40 9.93
CA ALA A 204 -3.37 2.35 10.80
C ALA A 204 -3.01 1.82 12.20
N ALA A 205 -2.19 0.77 12.30
CA ALA A 205 -1.69 0.25 13.56
C ALA A 205 -0.86 1.30 14.32
N GLN A 206 0.02 2.01 13.61
CA GLN A 206 0.78 3.10 14.21
C GLN A 206 -0.13 4.21 14.77
N LEU A 207 -1.19 4.56 14.06
CA LEU A 207 -2.17 5.54 14.51
C LEU A 207 -2.87 5.01 15.76
N TYR A 208 -3.43 3.80 15.75
CA TYR A 208 -4.09 3.19 16.92
C TYR A 208 -3.19 3.14 18.15
N ALA A 209 -1.93 2.72 18.00
CA ALA A 209 -0.96 2.70 19.09
C ALA A 209 -0.77 4.10 19.71
N LYS A 210 -0.70 5.16 18.89
CA LYS A 210 -0.57 6.55 19.36
C LYS A 210 -1.81 7.09 20.06
N ILE A 211 -3.00 6.64 19.65
CA ILE A 211 -4.26 7.04 20.28
C ILE A 211 -4.71 6.07 21.39
N ASN A 212 -3.79 5.23 21.89
CA ASN A 212 -3.96 4.34 23.04
C ASN A 212 -4.94 3.17 22.82
N PHE A 213 -4.88 2.57 21.62
CA PHE A 213 -5.58 1.33 21.23
C PHE A 213 -4.57 0.26 20.77
N PRO A 214 -3.72 -0.26 21.69
CA PRO A 214 -2.63 -1.18 21.34
C PRO A 214 -3.13 -2.56 20.88
N GLU A 215 -4.27 -3.04 21.34
CA GLU A 215 -4.87 -4.30 20.89
C GLU A 215 -5.28 -4.24 19.42
N GLU A 216 -6.01 -3.19 19.02
CA GLU A 216 -6.38 -2.94 17.62
C GLU A 216 -5.13 -2.75 16.74
N ALA A 217 -4.08 -2.14 17.27
CA ALA A 217 -2.81 -2.03 16.57
C ALA A 217 -2.19 -3.41 16.30
N LEU A 218 -2.15 -4.30 17.30
CA LEU A 218 -1.62 -5.66 17.14
C LEU A 218 -2.43 -6.48 16.14
N GLU A 219 -3.77 -6.38 16.14
CA GLU A 219 -4.61 -7.07 15.17
C GLU A 219 -4.25 -6.68 13.73
N LEU A 220 -4.05 -5.39 13.46
CA LEU A 220 -3.67 -4.92 12.13
C LEU A 220 -2.24 -5.30 11.75
N ILE A 221 -1.31 -5.29 12.71
CA ILE A 221 0.07 -5.73 12.48
C ILE A 221 0.09 -7.21 12.09
N ASP A 222 -0.66 -8.06 12.79
CA ASP A 222 -0.74 -9.49 12.48
C ASP A 222 -1.37 -9.76 11.12
N LEU A 223 -2.38 -8.98 10.73
CA LEU A 223 -2.94 -9.02 9.37
C LEU A 223 -1.89 -8.65 8.31
N ALA A 224 -1.12 -7.58 8.53
CA ALA A 224 -0.06 -7.15 7.62
C ALA A 224 1.05 -8.21 7.48
N LEU A 225 1.52 -8.77 8.60
CA LEU A 225 2.53 -9.81 8.64
C LEU A 225 2.05 -11.07 7.91
N LYS A 226 0.79 -11.49 8.12
CA LYS A 226 0.20 -12.63 7.41
C LYS A 226 0.19 -12.40 5.89
N LYS A 227 -0.21 -11.21 5.44
CA LYS A 227 -0.22 -10.84 4.01
C LYS A 227 1.18 -10.87 3.40
N ALA A 228 2.17 -10.35 4.12
CA ALA A 228 3.56 -10.38 3.70
C ALA A 228 4.09 -11.82 3.59
N GLN A 229 3.81 -12.67 4.58
CA GLN A 229 4.23 -14.08 4.60
C GLN A 229 3.59 -14.91 3.49
N GLU A 230 2.27 -14.82 3.31
CA GLU A 230 1.53 -15.54 2.26
C GLU A 230 2.01 -15.16 0.85
N SER A 231 2.56 -13.95 0.71
CA SER A 231 3.05 -13.40 -0.56
C SER A 231 4.58 -13.43 -0.70
N GLN A 232 5.31 -14.00 0.27
CA GLN A 232 6.78 -14.03 0.32
C GLN A 232 7.43 -12.63 0.19
N SER A 233 6.77 -11.59 0.72
CA SER A 233 7.22 -10.21 0.67
C SER A 233 8.01 -9.84 1.93
N LEU A 234 9.16 -9.18 1.76
CA LEU A 234 9.94 -8.59 2.85
C LEU A 234 9.55 -7.13 3.14
N TYR A 235 8.56 -6.60 2.42
CA TYR A 235 8.18 -5.19 2.50
C TYR A 235 7.69 -4.83 3.91
N LEU A 236 8.33 -3.83 4.53
CA LEU A 236 8.04 -3.27 5.88
C LEU A 236 8.14 -4.25 7.05
N LEU A 237 8.69 -5.46 6.88
CA LEU A 237 8.75 -6.44 7.98
C LEU A 237 9.55 -5.93 9.19
N ASP A 238 10.67 -5.24 8.96
CA ASP A 238 11.46 -4.59 10.01
C ASP A 238 10.60 -3.66 10.88
N ARG A 239 9.81 -2.79 10.23
CA ARG A 239 8.93 -1.82 10.88
C ARG A 239 7.75 -2.49 11.56
N LEU A 240 7.14 -3.49 10.93
CA LEU A 240 5.99 -4.22 11.49
C LEU A 240 6.37 -4.97 12.77
N TYR A 241 7.50 -5.69 12.78
CA TYR A 241 7.98 -6.36 13.98
C TYR A 241 8.38 -5.38 15.08
N ALA A 242 9.01 -4.24 14.74
CA ALA A 242 9.31 -3.19 15.71
C ALA A 242 8.03 -2.61 16.35
N GLN A 243 7.01 -2.31 15.54
CA GLN A 243 5.72 -1.86 16.04
C GLN A 243 5.03 -2.92 16.90
N LYS A 244 5.11 -4.20 16.51
CA LYS A 244 4.54 -5.32 17.27
C LYS A 244 5.14 -5.36 18.67
N ALA A 245 6.47 -5.39 18.73
CA ALA A 245 7.21 -5.46 19.98
C ALA A 245 6.89 -4.25 20.89
N ALA A 246 6.84 -3.04 20.33
CA ALA A 246 6.48 -1.84 21.09
C ALA A 246 5.07 -1.91 21.70
N ASN A 247 4.07 -2.40 20.95
CA ASN A 247 2.70 -2.58 21.48
C ASN A 247 2.63 -3.70 22.52
N GLU A 248 3.38 -4.79 22.33
CA GLU A 248 3.48 -5.87 23.32
C GLU A 248 4.08 -5.39 24.64
N VAL A 249 5.07 -4.50 24.61
CA VAL A 249 5.60 -3.86 25.83
C VAL A 249 4.52 -3.05 26.55
N VAL A 250 3.74 -2.25 25.82
CA VAL A 250 2.62 -1.46 26.39
C VAL A 250 1.59 -2.38 27.08
N LEU A 251 1.38 -3.57 26.53
CA LEU A 251 0.50 -4.60 27.09
C LEU A 251 1.14 -5.49 28.16
N ASN A 252 2.37 -5.20 28.60
CA ASN A 252 3.15 -5.99 29.55
C ASN A 252 3.51 -7.41 29.09
N ASN A 253 3.50 -7.66 27.78
CA ASN A 253 3.89 -8.94 27.15
C ASN A 253 5.39 -8.97 26.83
N VAL A 254 6.25 -8.70 27.83
CA VAL A 254 7.69 -8.47 27.66
C VAL A 254 8.43 -9.62 26.97
N GLN A 255 8.03 -10.88 27.23
CA GLN A 255 8.66 -12.03 26.61
C GLN A 255 8.41 -12.08 25.09
N SER A 256 7.19 -11.78 24.64
CA SER A 256 6.87 -11.71 23.20
C SER A 256 7.56 -10.52 22.54
N ALA A 257 7.60 -9.38 23.24
CA ALA A 257 8.28 -8.20 22.77
C ALA A 257 9.78 -8.42 22.56
N HIS A 258 10.43 -9.20 23.44
CA HIS A 258 11.84 -9.59 23.30
C HIS A 258 12.08 -10.26 21.94
N ASP A 259 11.36 -11.34 21.65
CA ASP A 259 11.52 -12.09 20.39
C ASP A 259 11.28 -11.19 19.15
N HIS A 260 10.22 -10.38 19.17
CA HIS A 260 9.88 -9.53 18.04
C HIS A 260 10.85 -8.35 17.84
N TYR A 261 11.41 -7.76 18.90
CA TYR A 261 12.46 -6.75 18.75
C TYR A 261 13.72 -7.34 18.10
N TYR A 262 14.05 -8.60 18.39
CA TYR A 262 15.18 -9.26 17.73
C TYR A 262 14.97 -9.48 16.24
N VAL A 263 13.77 -9.95 15.87
CA VAL A 263 13.40 -10.08 14.46
C VAL A 263 13.46 -8.71 13.78
N ALA A 264 12.91 -7.68 14.41
CA ALA A 264 12.94 -6.32 13.89
C ALA A 264 14.37 -5.79 13.70
N TYR A 265 15.25 -6.00 14.68
CA TYR A 265 16.65 -5.59 14.63
C TYR A 265 17.42 -6.30 13.52
N ALA A 266 17.29 -7.63 13.41
CA ALA A 266 17.94 -8.39 12.35
C ALA A 266 17.49 -7.92 10.96
N LEU A 267 16.17 -7.70 10.79
CA LEU A 267 15.63 -7.19 9.54
C LEU A 267 16.05 -5.75 9.24
N SER A 268 16.16 -4.87 10.25
CA SER A 268 16.58 -3.47 10.04
C SER A 268 18.02 -3.38 9.56
N LEU A 269 18.89 -4.32 9.96
CA LEU A 269 20.24 -4.46 9.41
C LEU A 269 20.22 -4.89 7.93
N VAL A 270 19.35 -5.85 7.58
CA VAL A 270 19.18 -6.34 6.19
C VAL A 270 18.61 -5.25 5.28
N THR A 271 17.67 -4.44 5.78
CA THR A 271 17.06 -3.34 5.03
C THR A 271 17.89 -2.05 5.04
N HIS A 272 19.05 -2.06 5.72
CA HIS A 272 19.92 -0.89 5.93
C HIS A 272 19.20 0.31 6.55
N ASN A 273 18.22 0.05 7.42
CA ASN A 273 17.43 1.07 8.10
C ASN A 273 18.11 1.47 9.42
N SER A 274 19.15 2.31 9.34
CA SER A 274 19.96 2.73 10.48
C SER A 274 19.15 3.44 11.57
N SER A 275 18.25 4.35 11.17
CA SER A 275 17.37 5.08 12.09
C SER A 275 16.48 4.12 12.90
N LEU A 276 15.89 3.11 12.26
CA LEU A 276 15.11 2.10 12.98
C LEU A 276 15.98 1.24 13.90
N THR A 277 17.18 0.89 13.44
CA THR A 277 18.13 0.09 14.24
C THR A 277 18.51 0.80 15.54
N GLU A 278 18.81 2.11 15.47
CA GLU A 278 19.10 2.94 16.64
C GLU A 278 17.88 3.03 17.58
N LYS A 279 16.68 3.23 17.01
CA LYS A 279 15.43 3.29 17.76
C LYS A 279 15.18 1.99 18.53
N ILE A 280 15.25 0.84 17.86
CA ILE A 280 15.04 -0.48 18.48
C ILE A 280 16.05 -0.69 19.60
N THR A 281 17.33 -0.38 19.37
CA THR A 281 18.39 -0.55 20.38
C THR A 281 18.10 0.27 21.65
N LYS A 282 17.60 1.50 21.49
CA LYS A 282 17.22 2.36 22.61
C LYS A 282 16.00 1.81 23.37
N GLU A 283 14.95 1.39 22.66
CA GLU A 283 13.74 0.82 23.26
C GLU A 283 14.07 -0.47 24.03
N MET A 284 14.88 -1.36 23.46
CA MET A 284 15.33 -2.58 24.13
C MET A 284 16.09 -2.30 25.44
N ALA A 285 16.96 -1.28 25.44
CA ALA A 285 17.70 -0.88 26.64
C ALA A 285 16.76 -0.31 27.72
N GLU A 286 15.78 0.51 27.35
CA GLU A 286 14.80 1.11 28.25
C GLU A 286 13.96 0.03 28.98
N TYR A 287 13.54 -1.00 28.24
CA TYR A 287 12.73 -2.10 28.77
C TYR A 287 13.55 -3.28 29.30
N HIS A 288 14.85 -3.12 29.49
CA HIS A 288 15.76 -4.14 30.03
C HIS A 288 15.68 -5.48 29.26
N ILE A 289 15.46 -5.39 27.95
CA ILE A 289 15.41 -6.54 27.04
C ILE A 289 16.84 -7.03 26.85
N ALA A 290 17.17 -8.16 27.48
CA ALA A 290 18.53 -8.71 27.50
C ALA A 290 19.06 -8.94 26.09
N PRO A 291 20.35 -8.65 25.79
CA PRO A 291 20.97 -8.82 24.48
C PRO A 291 20.84 -10.26 23.97
N LEU A 292 20.86 -10.44 22.64
CA LEU A 292 20.80 -11.75 21.98
C LEU A 292 21.82 -12.64 22.67
N GLN A 293 21.35 -13.69 23.34
CA GLN A 293 22.23 -14.74 23.81
C GLN A 293 22.74 -15.42 22.55
N VAL A 294 23.87 -14.94 22.02
CA VAL A 294 24.62 -15.68 21.03
C VAL A 294 24.96 -16.98 21.74
N ALA A 295 24.42 -18.10 21.26
CA ALA A 295 24.82 -19.39 21.75
C ALA A 295 26.34 -19.45 21.58
N ASN A 296 27.08 -19.37 22.69
CA ASN A 296 28.51 -19.57 22.67
C ASN A 296 28.74 -20.95 22.03
N ASP A 297 29.56 -20.96 20.98
CA ASP A 297 29.89 -22.16 20.20
C ASP A 297 30.05 -23.38 21.10
N ALA A 298 29.17 -24.36 20.92
CA ALA A 298 29.24 -25.69 21.54
C ALA A 298 30.05 -26.64 20.65
#